data_AF-A0A818UQA6-F1
#
_entry.id   AF-A0A818UQA6-F1
#
_cell.length_a   1.000
_cell.length_b   1.000
_cell.length_c   1.000
_cell.angle_alpha   90.00
_cell.angle_beta   90.00
_cell.angle_gamma   90.00
#
_symmetry.space_group_name_H-M   'P 1'
#
loop_
_entity.id
_entity.type
_entity.pdbx_description
1 polymer ?
#
loop_
_entity_poly.entity_id
_entity_poly.type
_entity_poly.pdbx_seq_one_letter_code
_entity_poly.pdbx_strand_id
1 'polypeptide(L)'
;MRALKTIFFSQLLIGGNCASFIRKDGWDIPDNDILPSPVHEPNYDSCCKQCQATSECTAFIFEPSSERCWPKRSIGSGGNAIGGTVTGYNLTAFDSKVYYRFTTLWQGDDKSLSIINDGINNNQLILDTTDNNSGQQWKITLIGNGYHRLTTLWRGDGKSLDIVDDDINDAQPILATTSNSSGQYWKITLLDNGYYRLTTLRQGDGKSLDIINDGINNNKPILATTGSFQGQYWKITEL
;
A
#
# COMPACT_ATOMS: atom_id res chain seq x y z
N MET A 1 42.71 -2.88 29.17
CA MET A 1 42.78 -3.14 27.71
C MET A 1 41.38 -3.04 27.13
N ARG A 2 41.20 -2.07 26.21
CA ARG A 2 40.12 -1.87 25.22
C ARG A 2 38.66 -1.93 25.71
N ALA A 3 38.13 -0.76 26.06
CA ALA A 3 36.72 -0.44 25.83
C ALA A 3 36.52 -0.13 24.33
N LEU A 4 35.56 -0.81 23.69
CA LEU A 4 35.11 -0.50 22.34
C LEU A 4 34.37 0.84 22.36
N LYS A 5 34.91 1.83 21.64
CA LYS A 5 34.22 3.08 21.32
C LYS A 5 33.06 2.75 20.38
N THR A 6 31.84 2.72 20.91
CA THR A 6 30.62 2.76 20.09
C THR A 6 30.55 4.14 19.42
N ILE A 7 30.73 4.16 18.10
CA ILE A 7 30.49 5.33 17.28
C ILE A 7 28.97 5.45 17.14
N PHE A 8 28.35 6.36 17.89
CA PHE A 8 27.02 6.84 17.55
C PHE A 8 27.15 7.65 16.26
N PHE A 9 26.56 7.15 15.16
CA PHE A 9 26.22 8.01 14.03
C PHE A 9 25.12 8.94 14.54
N SER A 10 25.51 10.13 15.01
CA SER A 10 24.59 11.26 15.14
C SER A 10 24.23 11.68 13.72
N GLN A 11 23.20 11.06 13.16
CA GLN A 11 22.53 11.62 12.00
C GLN A 11 21.96 12.97 12.48
N LEU A 12 22.48 14.05 11.89
CA LEU A 12 22.05 15.42 12.13
C LEU A 12 20.51 15.47 12.10
N LEU A 13 19.91 15.78 13.26
CA LEU A 13 18.54 16.26 13.34
C LEU A 13 18.48 17.66 12.72
N ILE A 14 18.34 17.73 11.39
CA ILE A 14 17.81 18.93 10.77
C ILE A 14 16.29 18.79 10.87
N GLY A 15 15.72 19.45 11.87
CA GLY A 15 14.27 19.63 11.97
C GLY A 15 13.78 20.41 10.75
N GLY A 16 13.24 19.68 9.78
CA GLY A 16 12.45 20.19 8.67
C GLY A 16 11.11 19.46 8.69
N ASN A 17 10.02 20.21 8.72
CA ASN A 17 8.66 19.78 9.05
C ASN A 17 8.03 18.72 8.13
N CYS A 18 8.78 18.02 7.27
CA CYS A 18 8.25 17.08 6.27
C CYS A 18 8.80 15.66 6.40
N ALA A 19 9.55 15.35 7.46
CA ALA A 19 10.14 14.03 7.67
C ALA A 19 9.11 12.89 7.78
N SER A 20 7.85 13.20 8.10
CA SER A 20 6.75 12.21 8.13
C SER A 20 6.22 11.87 6.72
N PHE A 21 6.57 12.64 5.70
CA PHE A 21 6.18 12.40 4.32
C PHE A 21 7.34 11.79 3.54
N ILE A 22 7.07 10.66 2.91
CA ILE A 22 7.94 10.05 1.91
C ILE A 22 7.78 10.85 0.61
N ARG A 23 8.89 11.38 0.11
CA ARG A 23 8.95 12.14 -1.15
C ARG A 23 9.12 11.20 -2.34
N LYS A 24 8.31 11.39 -3.37
CA LYS A 24 8.39 10.67 -4.66
C LYS A 24 8.29 11.66 -5.83
N ASP A 25 9.36 11.75 -6.61
CA ASP A 25 9.45 12.65 -7.76
C ASP A 25 8.84 12.05 -9.02
N GLY A 26 8.26 12.88 -9.88
CA GLY A 26 7.67 12.49 -11.15
C GLY A 26 6.39 11.68 -11.02
N TRP A 27 5.71 11.76 -9.87
CA TRP A 27 4.53 10.97 -9.56
C TRP A 27 3.32 11.87 -9.31
N ASP A 28 2.18 11.47 -9.87
CA ASP A 28 0.89 12.11 -9.68
C ASP A 28 -0.13 11.10 -9.15
N ILE A 29 -0.96 11.57 -8.23
CA ILE A 29 -2.10 10.84 -7.67
C ILE A 29 -3.35 11.53 -8.20
N PRO A 30 -4.05 10.92 -9.17
CA PRO A 30 -5.32 11.45 -9.62
C PRO A 30 -6.36 11.34 -8.51
N ASP A 31 -7.34 12.24 -8.58
CA ASP A 31 -8.48 12.30 -7.68
C ASP A 31 -8.09 12.52 -6.20
N ASN A 32 -9.03 12.28 -5.29
CA ASN A 32 -8.83 12.36 -3.83
C ASN A 32 -8.42 13.75 -3.30
N ASP A 33 -8.61 14.79 -4.10
CA ASP A 33 -8.39 16.18 -3.71
C ASP A 33 -9.33 16.58 -2.56
N ILE A 34 -8.74 17.13 -1.50
CA ILE A 34 -9.52 17.66 -0.36
C ILE A 34 -10.15 19.00 -0.73
N LEU A 35 -9.46 19.77 -1.55
CA LEU A 35 -9.85 21.11 -1.96
C LEU A 35 -10.34 21.09 -3.41
N PRO A 36 -11.36 21.90 -3.77
CA PRO A 36 -11.89 21.95 -5.14
C PRO A 36 -10.92 22.57 -6.16
N SER A 37 -9.79 23.12 -5.71
CA SER A 37 -8.78 23.79 -6.53
C SER A 37 -7.42 23.76 -5.83
N PRO A 38 -6.30 23.85 -6.56
CA PRO A 38 -4.99 23.82 -5.95
C PRO A 38 -4.75 25.10 -5.16
N VAL A 39 -4.04 24.96 -4.05
CA VAL A 39 -3.50 26.10 -3.31
C VAL A 39 -2.13 26.45 -3.85
N HIS A 40 -1.79 27.73 -3.78
CA HIS A 40 -0.50 28.22 -4.26
C HIS A 40 0.53 28.12 -3.15
N GLU A 41 1.60 27.35 -3.40
CA GLU A 41 2.67 27.13 -2.43
C GLU A 41 4.03 27.28 -3.11
N PRO A 42 4.99 28.03 -2.54
CA PRO A 42 6.23 28.38 -3.24
C PRO A 42 7.22 27.22 -3.39
N ASN A 43 7.02 26.11 -2.66
CA ASN A 43 7.89 24.94 -2.72
C ASN A 43 7.23 23.70 -2.07
N TYR A 44 7.89 22.54 -2.24
CA TYR A 44 7.46 21.25 -1.69
C TYR A 44 7.24 21.29 -0.17
N ASP A 45 8.14 21.92 0.59
CA ASP A 45 8.03 21.96 2.05
C ASP A 45 6.84 22.81 2.51
N SER A 46 6.51 23.89 1.78
CA SER A 46 5.32 24.68 2.05
C SER A 46 4.04 23.89 1.72
N CYS A 47 4.01 23.16 0.59
CA CYS A 47 2.90 22.27 0.26
C CYS A 47 2.70 21.14 1.28
N CYS A 48 3.79 20.58 1.78
CA CYS A 48 3.78 19.63 2.88
C CYS A 48 3.19 20.22 4.17
N LYS A 49 3.62 21.43 4.58
CA LYS A 49 3.04 22.13 5.74
C LYS A 49 1.54 22.41 5.55
N GLN A 50 1.14 22.75 4.33
CA GLN A 50 -0.26 22.94 3.98
C GLN A 50 -1.06 21.64 4.13
N CYS A 51 -0.51 20.50 3.69
CA CYS A 51 -1.13 19.20 3.95
C CYS A 51 -1.23 18.91 5.46
N GLN A 52 -0.17 19.14 6.24
CA GLN A 52 -0.21 18.96 7.69
C GLN A 52 -1.25 19.82 8.41
N ALA A 53 -1.53 21.02 7.88
CA ALA A 53 -2.56 21.91 8.39
C ALA A 53 -3.98 21.55 7.89
N THR A 54 -4.10 20.65 6.92
CA THR A 54 -5.37 20.26 6.30
C THR A 54 -5.87 18.97 6.96
N SER A 55 -7.06 19.03 7.56
CA SER A 55 -7.70 17.84 8.14
C SER A 55 -7.87 16.75 7.08
N GLU A 56 -7.63 15.50 7.47
CA GLU A 56 -7.69 14.31 6.61
C GLU A 56 -6.61 14.25 5.50
N CYS A 57 -5.67 15.20 5.42
CA CYS A 57 -4.60 15.13 4.43
C CYS A 57 -3.55 14.07 4.80
N THR A 58 -3.36 13.12 3.89
CA THR A 58 -2.40 12.03 4.08
C THR A 58 -1.35 11.95 2.97
N ALA A 59 -1.61 12.62 1.85
CA ALA A 59 -0.68 12.80 0.76
C ALA A 59 -0.89 14.19 0.12
N PHE A 60 0.03 14.63 -0.71
CA PHE A 60 -0.13 15.84 -1.50
C PHE A 60 0.66 15.75 -2.81
N ILE A 61 0.19 16.46 -3.83
CA ILE A 61 0.94 16.71 -5.07
C ILE A 61 1.42 18.15 -5.07
N PHE A 62 2.70 18.34 -5.37
CA PHE A 62 3.30 19.64 -5.62
C PHE A 62 3.79 19.72 -7.06
N GLU A 63 3.34 20.71 -7.81
CA GLU A 63 3.78 21.01 -9.18
C GLU A 63 4.73 22.22 -9.15
N PRO A 64 6.07 22.01 -9.23
CA PRO A 64 7.04 23.09 -9.05
C PRO A 64 6.94 24.19 -10.12
N SER A 65 6.57 23.85 -11.35
CA SER A 65 6.53 24.79 -12.48
C SER A 65 5.45 25.85 -12.35
N SER A 66 4.37 25.58 -11.62
CA SER A 66 3.27 26.52 -11.41
C SER A 66 2.97 26.78 -9.94
N GLU A 67 3.82 26.28 -9.03
CA GLU A 67 3.69 26.47 -7.59
C GLU A 67 2.30 26.04 -7.08
N ARG A 68 1.79 24.92 -7.61
CA ARG A 68 0.47 24.38 -7.25
C ARG A 68 0.62 23.23 -6.28
N CYS A 69 -0.20 23.25 -5.25
CA CYS A 69 -0.27 22.23 -4.22
C CYS A 69 -1.69 21.65 -4.16
N TRP A 70 -1.78 20.34 -4.18
CA TRP A 70 -3.03 19.59 -4.06
C TRP A 70 -2.98 18.69 -2.83
N PRO A 71 -3.55 19.11 -1.69
CA PRO A 71 -3.75 18.25 -0.53
C PRO A 71 -4.70 17.09 -0.88
N LYS A 72 -4.27 15.86 -0.59
CA LYS A 72 -5.00 14.63 -0.91
C LYS A 72 -5.40 13.88 0.36
N ARG A 73 -6.60 13.32 0.36
CA ARG A 73 -7.11 12.53 1.50
C ARG A 73 -6.55 11.11 1.54
N SER A 74 -6.11 10.61 0.39
CA SER A 74 -5.65 9.23 0.19
C SER A 74 -4.52 9.21 -0.82
N ILE A 75 -3.61 8.25 -0.67
CA ILE A 75 -2.54 8.01 -1.64
C ILE A 75 -3.05 7.33 -2.92
N GLY A 76 -4.26 6.74 -2.89
CA GLY A 76 -4.95 6.18 -4.05
C GLY A 76 -4.08 5.23 -4.88
N SER A 77 -4.33 5.13 -6.20
CA SER A 77 -3.34 4.64 -7.15
C SER A 77 -2.95 5.81 -8.05
N GLY A 78 -1.68 5.91 -8.39
CA GLY A 78 -1.15 7.03 -9.18
C GLY A 78 -0.36 6.54 -10.38
N GLY A 79 0.39 7.44 -11.00
CA GLY A 79 1.18 7.11 -12.17
C GLY A 79 2.29 8.12 -12.43
N ASN A 80 3.10 7.84 -13.45
CA ASN A 80 4.09 8.78 -13.93
C ASN A 80 3.40 10.08 -14.36
N ALA A 81 3.85 11.19 -13.80
CA ALA A 81 3.35 12.50 -14.13
C ALA A 81 4.14 13.11 -15.29
N ILE A 82 3.44 13.69 -16.26
CA ILE A 82 4.05 14.55 -17.27
C ILE A 82 4.15 15.95 -16.65
N GLY A 83 5.37 16.45 -16.42
CA GLY A 83 5.58 17.81 -15.91
C GLY A 83 6.39 17.94 -14.62
N GLY A 84 6.93 16.85 -14.07
CA GLY A 84 7.85 16.92 -12.94
C GLY A 84 7.18 17.24 -11.60
N THR A 85 5.91 16.84 -11.42
CA THR A 85 5.24 16.90 -10.12
C THR A 85 5.99 16.06 -9.08
N VAL A 86 5.81 16.41 -7.82
CA VAL A 86 6.40 15.74 -6.67
C VAL A 86 5.27 15.36 -5.72
N THR A 87 5.21 14.09 -5.35
CA THR A 87 4.29 13.64 -4.32
C THR A 87 4.99 13.56 -2.97
N GLY A 88 4.33 14.02 -1.91
CA GLY A 88 4.62 13.59 -0.55
C GLY A 88 3.49 12.75 0.01
N TYR A 89 3.78 11.60 0.63
CA TYR A 89 2.75 10.77 1.29
C TYR A 89 3.22 10.18 2.62
N ASN A 90 2.31 9.90 3.54
CA ASN A 90 2.62 9.23 4.81
C ASN A 90 2.34 7.72 4.74
N LEU A 91 2.98 6.92 5.59
CA LEU A 91 2.63 5.51 5.80
C LEU A 91 1.22 5.34 6.41
N THR A 92 0.65 6.40 7.00
CA THR A 92 -0.75 6.46 7.43
C THR A 92 -1.73 6.79 6.29
N ALA A 93 -1.30 6.79 5.02
CA ALA A 93 -2.12 7.29 3.91
C ALA A 93 -3.28 6.40 3.47
N PHE A 94 -3.40 5.21 4.05
CA PHE A 94 -4.61 4.43 3.95
C PHE A 94 -5.52 4.78 5.13
N ASP A 95 -6.66 5.42 4.85
CA ASP A 95 -7.74 5.60 5.83
C ASP A 95 -8.29 4.23 6.24
N SER A 96 -8.23 3.95 7.54
CA SER A 96 -8.73 2.70 8.14
C SER A 96 -10.26 2.66 8.29
N LYS A 97 -10.96 3.76 8.00
CA LYS A 97 -12.43 3.86 8.08
C LYS A 97 -13.14 3.47 6.79
N VAL A 98 -12.41 3.39 5.68
CA VAL A 98 -12.92 3.01 4.36
C VAL A 98 -12.41 1.63 3.95
N TYR A 99 -12.95 1.11 2.86
CA TYR A 99 -12.51 -0.14 2.25
C TYR A 99 -11.82 0.14 0.92
N TYR A 100 -11.01 -0.82 0.48
CA TYR A 100 -10.22 -0.75 -0.72
C TYR A 100 -10.44 -1.99 -1.56
N ARG A 101 -10.27 -1.84 -2.87
CA ARG A 101 -10.19 -2.92 -3.83
C ARG A 101 -8.76 -3.12 -4.28
N PHE A 102 -8.36 -4.38 -4.37
CA PHE A 102 -7.05 -4.80 -4.86
C PHE A 102 -7.21 -5.50 -6.21
N THR A 103 -6.64 -4.92 -7.27
CA THR A 103 -6.56 -5.53 -8.61
C THR A 103 -5.09 -5.61 -9.03
N THR A 104 -4.75 -6.42 -10.03
CA THR A 104 -3.36 -6.46 -10.54
C THR A 104 -3.27 -5.74 -11.88
N LEU A 105 -2.10 -5.20 -12.22
CA LEU A 105 -1.86 -4.66 -13.57
C LEU A 105 -2.16 -5.69 -14.65
N TRP A 106 -1.83 -6.96 -14.39
CA TRP A 106 -1.97 -8.02 -15.39
C TRP A 106 -3.44 -8.37 -15.71
N GLN A 107 -4.25 -8.66 -14.68
CA GLN A 107 -5.64 -9.09 -14.88
C GLN A 107 -6.60 -7.89 -15.02
N GLY A 108 -6.14 -6.69 -14.68
CA GLY A 108 -6.91 -5.46 -14.80
C GLY A 108 -8.03 -5.35 -13.76
N ASP A 109 -8.90 -4.35 -13.97
CA ASP A 109 -9.91 -3.95 -12.99
C ASP A 109 -11.13 -4.88 -12.92
N ASP A 110 -11.25 -5.84 -13.85
CA ASP A 110 -12.34 -6.83 -13.88
C ASP A 110 -12.09 -8.00 -12.93
N LYS A 111 -10.89 -8.11 -12.35
CA LYS A 111 -10.51 -9.19 -11.43
C LYS A 111 -9.85 -8.64 -10.17
N SER A 112 -10.48 -8.90 -9.03
CA SER A 112 -10.08 -8.37 -7.72
C SER A 112 -9.73 -9.48 -6.75
N LEU A 113 -8.83 -9.17 -5.82
CA LEU A 113 -8.50 -10.04 -4.71
C LEU A 113 -9.74 -10.26 -3.85
N SER A 114 -10.15 -11.50 -3.73
CA SER A 114 -11.39 -11.92 -3.07
C SER A 114 -11.11 -13.07 -2.11
N ILE A 115 -12.03 -13.29 -1.19
CA ILE A 115 -12.10 -14.51 -0.41
C ILE A 115 -13.11 -15.43 -1.09
N ILE A 116 -12.74 -16.71 -1.27
CA ILE A 116 -13.68 -17.72 -1.77
C ILE A 116 -14.88 -17.79 -0.81
N ASN A 117 -16.10 -17.80 -1.34
CA ASN A 117 -17.34 -17.87 -0.56
C ASN A 117 -18.20 -19.05 -1.03
N ASP A 118 -17.68 -20.27 -0.85
CA ASP A 118 -18.32 -21.53 -1.26
C ASP A 118 -18.84 -22.37 -0.07
N GLY A 119 -18.69 -21.85 1.16
CA GLY A 119 -19.08 -22.53 2.39
C GLY A 119 -18.04 -23.49 2.96
N ILE A 120 -16.95 -23.76 2.23
CA ILE A 120 -15.91 -24.74 2.59
C ILE A 120 -14.54 -24.06 2.69
N ASN A 121 -14.16 -23.35 1.63
CA ASN A 121 -12.86 -22.70 1.46
C ASN A 121 -12.90 -21.23 1.87
N ASN A 122 -13.76 -20.87 2.82
CA ASN A 122 -14.06 -19.48 3.19
C ASN A 122 -12.88 -18.67 3.75
N ASN A 123 -11.69 -19.24 3.88
CA ASN A 123 -10.45 -18.56 4.27
C ASN A 123 -9.40 -18.50 3.14
N GLN A 124 -9.70 -19.05 1.97
CA GLN A 124 -8.77 -19.07 0.84
C GLN A 124 -8.99 -17.84 -0.05
N LEU A 125 -7.89 -17.33 -0.61
CA LEU A 125 -7.95 -16.19 -1.52
C LEU A 125 -8.04 -16.65 -2.97
N ILE A 126 -8.67 -15.81 -3.79
CA ILE A 126 -8.81 -15.98 -5.24
C ILE A 126 -8.82 -14.60 -5.89
N LEU A 127 -8.40 -14.51 -7.15
CA LEU A 127 -8.70 -13.37 -8.00
C LEU A 127 -10.02 -13.65 -8.74
N ASP A 128 -11.10 -12.98 -8.35
CA ASP A 128 -12.45 -13.22 -8.86
C ASP A 128 -12.99 -11.99 -9.59
N THR A 129 -14.09 -12.18 -10.34
CA THR A 129 -14.79 -11.10 -11.04
C THR A 129 -15.12 -9.97 -10.09
N THR A 130 -14.69 -8.77 -10.45
CA THR A 130 -14.89 -7.59 -9.62
C THR A 130 -16.35 -7.21 -9.52
N ASP A 131 -16.84 -7.10 -8.29
CA ASP A 131 -18.21 -6.73 -7.96
C ASP A 131 -18.28 -6.04 -6.58
N ASN A 132 -19.48 -5.92 -6.01
CA ASN A 132 -19.71 -5.34 -4.68
C ASN A 132 -19.72 -6.38 -3.54
N ASN A 133 -18.96 -7.46 -3.67
CA ASN A 133 -18.85 -8.51 -2.67
C ASN A 133 -17.99 -8.04 -1.48
N SER A 134 -18.50 -8.22 -0.25
CA SER A 134 -17.79 -7.84 0.98
C SER A 134 -16.49 -8.62 1.22
N GLY A 135 -16.27 -9.75 0.52
CA GLY A 135 -15.00 -10.47 0.46
C GLY A 135 -13.93 -9.80 -0.42
N GLN A 136 -14.32 -8.85 -1.28
CA GLN A 136 -13.41 -8.06 -2.14
C GLN A 136 -13.10 -6.68 -1.57
N GLN A 137 -13.73 -6.33 -0.44
CA GLN A 137 -13.60 -5.03 0.20
C GLN A 137 -12.62 -5.15 1.36
N TRP A 138 -11.40 -4.65 1.14
CA TRP A 138 -10.27 -4.81 2.05
C TRP A 138 -10.08 -3.58 2.91
N LYS A 139 -9.92 -3.77 4.21
CA LYS A 139 -9.53 -2.70 5.14
C LYS A 139 -8.02 -2.77 5.36
N ILE A 140 -7.36 -1.63 5.27
CA ILE A 140 -5.91 -1.47 5.47
C ILE A 140 -5.71 -0.71 6.78
N THR A 141 -5.11 -1.35 7.78
CA THR A 141 -4.89 -0.73 9.10
C THR A 141 -3.39 -0.69 9.41
N LEU A 142 -2.82 0.51 9.58
CA LEU A 142 -1.44 0.65 10.02
C LEU A 142 -1.26 0.07 11.44
N ILE A 143 -0.30 -0.82 11.62
CA ILE A 143 0.01 -1.48 12.90
C ILE A 143 1.39 -1.10 13.46
N GLY A 144 2.09 -0.19 12.79
CA GLY A 144 3.37 0.38 13.21
C GLY A 144 4.55 -0.03 12.32
N ASN A 145 5.65 0.73 12.39
CA ASN A 145 6.89 0.49 11.64
C ASN A 145 6.70 0.31 10.11
N GLY A 146 5.67 0.94 9.53
CA GLY A 146 5.35 0.84 8.11
C GLY A 146 4.65 -0.46 7.68
N TYR A 147 4.21 -1.28 8.63
CA TYR A 147 3.43 -2.49 8.38
C TYR A 147 1.94 -2.26 8.61
N HIS A 148 1.14 -2.98 7.86
CA HIS A 148 -0.31 -2.90 7.84
C HIS A 148 -0.91 -4.28 8.09
N ARG A 149 -2.10 -4.28 8.66
CA ARG A 149 -2.98 -5.44 8.73
C ARG A 149 -4.05 -5.29 7.66
N LEU A 150 -4.28 -6.37 6.93
CA LEU A 150 -5.27 -6.45 5.85
C LEU A 150 -6.40 -7.37 6.29
N THR A 151 -7.63 -6.85 6.37
CA THR A 151 -8.84 -7.60 6.70
C THR A 151 -9.89 -7.35 5.63
N THR A 152 -10.96 -8.14 5.57
CA THR A 152 -12.08 -7.90 4.65
C THR A 152 -13.31 -7.44 5.39
N LEU A 153 -14.22 -6.71 4.73
CA LEU A 153 -15.52 -6.36 5.32
C LEU A 153 -16.25 -7.63 5.77
N TRP A 154 -16.21 -8.68 4.96
CA TRP A 154 -16.93 -9.92 5.24
C TRP A 154 -16.46 -10.62 6.51
N ARG A 155 -15.14 -10.80 6.66
CA ARG A 155 -14.58 -11.59 7.76
C ARG A 155 -14.25 -10.74 8.98
N GLY A 156 -14.25 -9.42 8.81
CA GLY A 156 -14.01 -8.43 9.85
C GLY A 156 -12.62 -8.51 10.45
N ASP A 157 -12.42 -7.75 11.53
CA ASP A 157 -11.10 -7.56 12.13
C ASP A 157 -10.55 -8.82 12.84
N GLY A 158 -11.38 -9.86 13.03
CA GLY A 158 -10.97 -11.13 13.63
C GLY A 158 -10.19 -12.07 12.69
N LYS A 159 -10.17 -11.78 11.38
CA LYS A 159 -9.43 -12.54 10.38
C LYS A 159 -8.61 -11.63 9.48
N SER A 160 -7.32 -11.89 9.37
CA SER A 160 -6.36 -11.09 8.61
C SER A 160 -5.65 -11.91 7.54
N LEU A 161 -5.23 -11.24 6.48
CA LEU A 161 -4.39 -11.83 5.46
C LEU A 161 -3.07 -12.27 6.09
N ASP A 162 -2.76 -13.55 5.94
CA ASP A 162 -1.62 -14.19 6.56
C ASP A 162 -0.95 -15.12 5.56
N ILE A 163 0.33 -15.31 5.79
CA ILE A 163 1.16 -16.32 5.17
C ILE A 163 1.52 -17.28 6.28
N VAL A 164 0.74 -18.34 6.37
CA VAL A 164 0.86 -19.29 7.48
C VAL A 164 2.17 -20.04 7.38
N ASP A 165 2.81 -20.12 8.54
CA ASP A 165 4.05 -20.81 8.81
C ASP A 165 3.75 -22.29 9.11
N ASP A 166 3.71 -23.11 8.07
CA ASP A 166 3.51 -24.56 8.22
C ASP A 166 4.62 -25.39 7.56
N ASP A 167 5.73 -24.77 7.13
CA ASP A 167 6.90 -25.37 6.47
C ASP A 167 6.57 -26.15 5.17
N ILE A 168 5.31 -26.14 4.73
CA ILE A 168 4.79 -26.89 3.58
C ILE A 168 4.19 -25.93 2.55
N ASN A 169 3.53 -24.86 3.00
CA ASN A 169 2.77 -23.89 2.21
C ASN A 169 3.16 -22.44 2.55
N ASP A 170 4.44 -22.18 2.84
CA ASP A 170 4.97 -20.86 3.19
C ASP A 170 4.77 -19.77 2.11
N ALA A 171 4.25 -20.11 0.95
CA ALA A 171 3.91 -19.16 -0.11
C ALA A 171 2.41 -18.90 -0.25
N GLN A 172 1.54 -19.68 0.39
CA GLN A 172 0.09 -19.58 0.16
C GLN A 172 -0.57 -18.58 1.12
N PRO A 173 -1.14 -17.49 0.61
CA PRO A 173 -1.91 -16.56 1.42
C PRO A 173 -3.26 -17.15 1.82
N ILE A 174 -3.65 -16.92 3.07
CA ILE A 174 -4.96 -17.26 3.62
C ILE A 174 -5.50 -16.15 4.53
N LEU A 175 -6.76 -16.24 4.93
CA LEU A 175 -7.27 -15.51 6.10
C LEU A 175 -7.10 -16.36 7.38
N ALA A 176 -6.17 -15.96 8.23
CA ALA A 176 -5.94 -16.58 9.53
C ALA A 176 -6.57 -15.77 10.67
N THR A 177 -6.63 -16.34 11.88
CA THR A 177 -7.04 -15.57 13.06
C THR A 177 -6.07 -14.42 13.29
N THR A 178 -6.62 -13.21 13.42
CA THR A 178 -5.82 -12.01 13.64
C THR A 178 -4.98 -12.13 14.91
N SER A 179 -3.67 -11.94 14.78
CA SER A 179 -2.69 -12.01 15.86
C SER A 179 -1.47 -11.13 15.56
N ASN A 180 -0.45 -11.18 16.41
CA ASN A 180 0.82 -10.48 16.21
C ASN A 180 1.85 -11.36 15.50
N SER A 181 1.43 -12.00 14.40
CA SER A 181 2.27 -12.87 13.57
C SER A 181 2.94 -12.09 12.44
N SER A 182 4.24 -12.34 12.19
CA SER A 182 5.00 -11.67 11.13
C SER A 182 4.50 -11.94 9.70
N GLY A 183 3.75 -13.04 9.50
CA GLY A 183 3.05 -13.34 8.24
C GLY A 183 1.84 -12.43 7.99
N GLN A 184 1.29 -11.79 9.03
CA GLN A 184 0.14 -10.88 8.94
C GLN A 184 0.54 -9.41 8.80
N TYR A 185 1.85 -9.14 8.79
CA TYR A 185 2.39 -7.77 8.80
C TYR A 185 2.78 -7.43 7.38
N TRP A 186 1.90 -6.72 6.69
CA TRP A 186 2.04 -6.40 5.28
C TRP A 186 2.69 -5.04 5.07
N LYS A 187 3.82 -5.03 4.38
CA LYS A 187 4.44 -3.82 3.87
C LYS A 187 3.86 -3.53 2.50
N ILE A 188 3.28 -2.34 2.36
CA ILE A 188 2.70 -1.86 1.10
C ILE A 188 3.63 -0.78 0.57
N THR A 189 4.33 -1.08 -0.52
CA THR A 189 5.34 -0.19 -1.11
C THR A 189 4.85 0.34 -2.44
N LEU A 190 4.74 1.66 -2.55
CA LEU A 190 4.43 2.32 -3.82
C LEU A 190 5.62 2.24 -4.78
N LEU A 191 5.38 1.74 -5.99
CA LEU A 191 6.37 1.59 -7.06
C LEU A 191 6.33 2.77 -8.04
N ASP A 192 7.34 2.88 -8.90
CA ASP A 192 7.45 4.01 -9.87
C ASP A 192 6.42 3.92 -10.99
N ASN A 193 5.91 2.73 -11.28
CA ASN A 193 4.81 2.55 -12.22
C ASN A 193 3.43 2.92 -11.62
N GLY A 194 3.39 3.39 -10.37
CA GLY A 194 2.16 3.83 -9.70
C GLY A 194 1.30 2.71 -9.10
N TYR A 195 1.76 1.47 -9.20
CA TYR A 195 1.18 0.32 -8.51
C TYR A 195 1.89 0.08 -7.17
N TYR A 196 1.32 -0.80 -6.37
CA TYR A 196 1.83 -1.22 -5.08
C TYR A 196 2.45 -2.61 -5.16
N ARG A 197 3.51 -2.80 -4.37
CA ARG A 197 4.04 -4.11 -4.03
C ARG A 197 3.67 -4.44 -2.60
N LEU A 198 3.17 -5.67 -2.40
CA LEU A 198 2.85 -6.20 -1.09
C LEU A 198 3.87 -7.27 -0.72
N THR A 199 4.57 -7.07 0.40
CA THR A 199 5.47 -8.05 1.02
C THR A 199 5.10 -8.24 2.49
N THR A 200 5.58 -9.30 3.12
CA THR A 200 5.36 -9.52 4.56
C THR A 200 6.63 -9.31 5.36
N LEU A 201 6.52 -8.96 6.64
CA LEU A 201 7.68 -8.91 7.54
C LEU A 201 8.41 -10.26 7.58
N ARG A 202 7.66 -11.37 7.54
CA ARG A 202 8.20 -12.74 7.59
C ARG A 202 9.15 -13.04 6.42
N GLN A 203 8.68 -12.88 5.18
CA GLN A 203 9.49 -13.24 4.01
C GLN A 203 10.38 -12.11 3.51
N GLY A 204 10.15 -10.90 4.03
CA GLY A 204 10.89 -9.70 3.65
C GLY A 204 10.63 -9.30 2.19
N ASP A 205 11.47 -8.39 1.70
CA ASP A 205 11.28 -7.78 0.38
C ASP A 205 11.59 -8.73 -0.80
N GLY A 206 12.13 -9.93 -0.55
CA GLY A 206 12.47 -10.93 -1.56
C GLY A 206 11.28 -11.76 -2.08
N LYS A 207 10.13 -11.70 -1.40
CA LYS A 207 8.88 -12.35 -1.83
C LYS A 207 7.71 -11.37 -1.78
N SER A 208 6.91 -11.35 -2.85
CA SER A 208 5.78 -10.41 -2.99
C SER A 208 4.51 -11.10 -3.46
N LEU A 209 3.37 -10.55 -3.07
CA LEU A 209 2.05 -11.09 -3.45
C LEU A 209 1.91 -11.01 -4.96
N ASP A 210 1.54 -12.12 -5.56
CA ASP A 210 1.57 -12.32 -7.00
C ASP A 210 0.34 -13.12 -7.43
N ILE A 211 -0.12 -12.87 -8.65
CA ILE A 211 -0.91 -13.81 -9.43
C ILE A 211 -0.01 -14.26 -10.58
N ILE A 212 0.53 -15.47 -10.46
CA ILE A 212 1.48 -15.99 -11.46
C ILE A 212 0.74 -16.26 -12.77
N ASN A 213 1.28 -15.72 -13.86
CA ASN A 213 0.84 -16.00 -15.23
C ASN A 213 1.54 -17.26 -15.76
N ASP A 214 1.12 -18.44 -15.30
CA ASP A 214 1.64 -19.75 -15.72
C ASP A 214 0.69 -20.48 -16.69
N GLY A 215 -0.46 -19.90 -17.01
CA GLY A 215 -1.49 -20.50 -17.86
C GLY A 215 -2.37 -21.55 -17.16
N ILE A 216 -2.15 -21.80 -15.87
CA ILE A 216 -2.84 -22.85 -15.10
C ILE A 216 -3.52 -22.25 -13.86
N ASN A 217 -2.80 -21.47 -13.05
CA ASN A 217 -3.25 -20.89 -11.78
C ASN A 217 -3.36 -19.35 -11.88
N ASN A 218 -3.90 -18.86 -12.99
CA ASN A 218 -4.03 -17.45 -13.34
C ASN A 218 -4.94 -16.62 -12.42
N ASN A 219 -5.47 -17.21 -11.35
CA ASN A 219 -6.35 -16.57 -10.37
C ASN A 219 -6.00 -16.94 -8.92
N LYS A 220 -4.90 -17.67 -8.66
CA LYS A 220 -4.53 -18.05 -7.30
C LYS A 220 -3.41 -17.13 -6.80
N PRO A 221 -3.65 -16.37 -5.72
CA PRO A 221 -2.62 -15.57 -5.11
C PRO A 221 -1.55 -16.43 -4.45
N ILE A 222 -0.30 -15.98 -4.53
CA ILE A 222 0.87 -16.64 -3.96
C ILE A 222 1.95 -15.61 -3.62
N LEU A 223 2.86 -15.94 -2.72
CA LEU A 223 4.15 -15.24 -2.60
C LEU A 223 5.19 -15.83 -3.53
N ALA A 224 5.51 -15.06 -4.56
CA ALA A 224 6.54 -15.37 -5.54
C ALA A 224 7.80 -14.52 -5.31
N THR A 225 8.91 -14.91 -5.95
CA THR A 225 10.13 -14.09 -5.93
C THR A 225 9.83 -12.70 -6.47
N THR A 226 10.18 -11.69 -5.68
CA THR A 226 9.97 -10.28 -6.04
C THR A 226 10.73 -9.95 -7.32
N GLY A 227 10.03 -9.35 -8.28
CA GLY A 227 10.61 -8.91 -9.54
C GLY A 227 9.70 -7.95 -10.28
N SER A 228 9.98 -7.76 -11.57
CA SER A 228 9.22 -6.84 -12.42
C SER A 228 8.08 -7.56 -13.14
N PHE A 229 7.18 -8.16 -12.35
CA PHE A 229 6.07 -8.98 -12.87
C PHE A 229 4.74 -8.24 -12.72
N GLN A 230 3.94 -8.23 -13.78
CA GLN A 230 2.65 -7.52 -13.80
C GLN A 230 1.64 -8.07 -12.78
N GLY A 231 1.75 -9.35 -12.40
CA GLY A 231 0.96 -9.97 -11.32
C GLY A 231 1.34 -9.50 -9.91
N GLN A 232 2.53 -8.88 -9.74
CA GLN A 232 3.02 -8.33 -8.46
C GLN A 232 2.75 -6.83 -8.31
N TYR A 233 2.16 -6.21 -9.33
CA TYR A 233 1.83 -4.79 -9.36
C TYR A 233 0.36 -4.64 -9.03
N TRP A 234 0.07 -4.30 -7.78
CA TRP A 234 -1.27 -4.20 -7.23
C TRP A 234 -1.79 -2.77 -7.32
N LYS A 235 -2.95 -2.57 -7.92
CA LYS A 235 -3.69 -1.32 -7.85
C LYS A 235 -4.55 -1.37 -6.58
N ILE A 236 -4.52 -0.30 -5.80
CA ILE A 236 -5.32 -0.15 -4.58
C ILE A 236 -6.25 1.04 -4.80
N THR A 237 -7.56 0.78 -4.81
CA THR A 237 -8.60 1.79 -5.09
C THR A 237 -9.53 1.88 -3.89
N GLU A 238 -9.72 3.09 -3.36
CA GLU A 238 -10.70 3.39 -2.31
C GLU A 238 -12.13 3.15 -2.84
N LEU A 239 -13.02 2.60 -2.00
CA LEU A 239 -14.41 2.24 -2.32
C LEU A 239 -15.43 3.10 -1.57
#